data_AF-A0A352FUU3-F1
#
_entry.id   AF-A0A352FUU3-F1
#
_cell.length_a   1.000
_cell.length_b   1.000
_cell.length_c   1.000
_cell.angle_alpha   90.00
_cell.angle_beta   90.00
_cell.angle_gamma   90.00
#
_symmetry.space_group_name_H-M   'P 1'
#
loop_
_entity.id
_entity.type
_entity.pdbx_description
1 polymer ?
#
loop_
_entity_poly.entity_id
_entity_poly.type
_entity_poly.pdbx_seq_one_letter_code
_entity_poly.pdbx_strand_id
1 'polypeptide(L)'
;MMKLIQYFWLIVGQLPSLLVMAGGIVFALTRWKRTPKVSMMVVLGLVLMFVHVFVFLIVYDLVPPIFLRGISATTTEFETAERIRRNLFLTLGLISNALLAVPFALLLAAVFMGRKRSAEAAQGQS
;
A
#
# COMPACT_ATOMS: atom_id res chain seq x y z
N MET A 1 -14.97 -19.48 10.68
CA MET A 1 -15.19 -18.37 11.64
C MET A 1 -13.89 -17.79 12.22
N MET A 2 -12.87 -18.58 12.57
CA MET A 2 -11.60 -18.05 13.13
C MET A 2 -10.85 -17.04 12.22
N LYS A 3 -10.86 -17.24 10.90
CA LYS A 3 -10.22 -16.31 9.94
C LYS A 3 -10.82 -14.90 9.98
N LEU A 4 -12.13 -14.78 10.21
CA LEU A 4 -12.83 -13.50 10.19
C LEU A 4 -12.38 -12.61 11.37
N ILE A 5 -12.18 -13.23 12.54
CA ILE A 5 -11.65 -12.58 13.74
C ILE A 5 -10.17 -12.18 13.54
N GLN A 6 -9.37 -12.99 12.86
CA GLN A 6 -8.00 -12.63 12.53
C GLN A 6 -7.91 -11.42 11.60
N TYR A 7 -8.73 -11.36 10.54
CA TYR A 7 -8.78 -10.18 9.69
C TYR A 7 -9.25 -8.95 10.46
N PHE A 8 -10.23 -9.10 11.35
CA PHE A 8 -10.70 -8.01 12.19
C PHE A 8 -9.57 -7.44 13.06
N TRP A 9 -8.80 -8.29 13.76
CA TRP A 9 -7.66 -7.84 14.56
C TRP A 9 -6.53 -7.22 13.71
N LEU A 10 -6.26 -7.77 12.52
CA LEU A 10 -5.32 -7.18 11.56
C LEU A 10 -5.75 -5.78 11.10
N ILE A 11 -7.03 -5.60 10.80
CA ILE A 11 -7.60 -4.31 10.41
C ILE A 11 -7.56 -3.34 11.59
N VAL A 12 -7.87 -3.80 12.80
CA VAL A 12 -7.79 -2.99 14.02
C VAL A 12 -6.36 -2.53 14.28
N GLY A 13 -5.36 -3.39 14.09
CA GLY A 13 -3.95 -3.01 14.16
C GLY A 13 -3.54 -1.97 13.12
N GLN A 14 -4.24 -1.92 11.98
CA GLN A 14 -4.04 -0.95 10.90
C GLN A 14 -4.97 0.28 11.02
N LEU A 15 -5.86 0.36 12.01
CA LEU A 15 -6.77 1.51 12.17
C LEU A 15 -6.04 2.86 12.23
N PRO A 16 -4.89 2.99 12.94
CA PRO A 16 -4.18 4.27 12.96
C PRO A 16 -3.72 4.71 11.57
N SER A 17 -3.16 3.80 10.75
CA SER A 17 -2.70 4.12 9.39
C SER A 17 -3.88 4.44 8.47
N LEU A 18 -4.97 3.68 8.56
CA LEU A 18 -6.19 3.89 7.79
C LEU A 18 -6.85 5.24 8.12
N LEU A 19 -6.88 5.63 9.40
CA LEU A 19 -7.39 6.94 9.83
C LEU A 19 -6.54 8.08 9.29
N VAL A 20 -5.20 7.95 9.33
CA VAL A 20 -4.29 8.95 8.76
C VAL A 20 -4.50 9.09 7.25
N MET A 21 -4.64 7.97 6.53
CA MET A 21 -4.96 8.00 5.09
C MET A 21 -6.30 8.67 4.82
N ALA A 22 -7.35 8.30 5.56
CA ALA A 22 -8.68 8.89 5.40
C ALA A 22 -8.66 10.40 5.67
N GLY A 23 -7.99 10.83 6.75
CA GLY A 23 -7.78 12.25 7.05
C GLY A 23 -7.03 12.97 5.94
N GLY A 24 -5.98 12.36 5.39
CA GLY A 24 -5.23 12.89 4.26
C GLY A 24 -6.07 13.06 2.99
N ILE A 25 -6.95 12.10 2.68
CA ILE A 25 -7.87 12.17 1.55
C ILE A 25 -8.87 13.31 1.75
N VAL A 26 -9.51 13.41 2.93
CA VAL A 26 -10.45 14.49 3.25
C VAL A 26 -9.77 15.86 3.16
N PHE A 27 -8.55 15.98 3.69
CA PHE A 27 -7.77 17.22 3.60
C PHE A 27 -7.41 17.57 2.14
N ALA A 28 -7.02 16.59 1.33
CA ALA A 28 -6.71 16.81 -0.08
C ALA A 28 -7.95 17.25 -0.88
N LEU A 29 -9.11 16.65 -0.60
CA LEU A 29 -10.40 16.96 -1.22
C LEU A 29 -10.92 18.35 -0.81
N THR A 30 -10.85 18.71 0.47
CA THR A 30 -11.25 20.06 0.92
C THR A 30 -10.42 21.16 0.28
N ARG A 31 -9.13 20.90 0.01
CA ARG A 31 -8.22 21.83 -0.67
C ARG A 31 -8.25 21.77 -2.20
N TRP A 32 -9.09 20.92 -2.79
CA TRP A 32 -9.15 20.67 -4.23
C TRP A 32 -9.39 21.94 -5.06
N LYS A 33 -10.23 22.86 -4.57
CA LYS A 33 -10.53 24.13 -5.26
C LYS A 33 -9.30 25.03 -5.44
N ARG A 34 -8.29 24.94 -4.56
CA ARG A 34 -7.07 25.77 -4.66
C ARG A 34 -5.99 25.09 -5.49
N THR A 35 -5.81 23.78 -5.36
CA THR A 35 -4.71 23.03 -5.98
C THR A 35 -5.16 21.70 -6.61
N PRO A 36 -5.97 21.74 -7.69
CA PRO A 36 -6.62 20.53 -8.23
C PRO A 36 -5.62 19.46 -8.69
N LYS A 37 -4.52 19.86 -9.36
CA LYS A 37 -3.50 18.92 -9.84
C LYS A 37 -2.75 18.22 -8.69
N VAL A 38 -2.37 18.97 -7.66
CA VAL A 38 -1.63 18.44 -6.49
C VAL A 38 -2.56 17.57 -5.65
N SER A 39 -3.78 18.04 -5.38
CA SER A 39 -4.78 17.28 -4.63
C SER A 39 -5.13 15.96 -5.33
N MET A 40 -5.23 15.95 -6.66
CA MET A 40 -5.48 14.72 -7.42
C MET A 40 -4.37 13.67 -7.24
N MET A 41 -3.10 14.08 -7.30
CA MET A 41 -1.97 13.15 -7.11
C MET A 41 -1.87 12.65 -5.67
N VAL A 42 -2.18 13.49 -4.68
CA VAL A 42 -2.24 13.07 -3.28
C VAL A 42 -3.36 12.05 -3.07
N VAL A 43 -4.57 12.33 -3.56
CA VAL A 43 -5.71 11.40 -3.46
C VAL A 43 -5.37 10.09 -4.17
N LEU A 44 -4.82 10.13 -5.39
CA LEU A 44 -4.44 8.93 -6.12
C LEU A 44 -3.38 8.11 -5.38
N GLY A 45 -2.37 8.76 -4.82
CA GLY A 45 -1.34 8.12 -4.01
C GLY A 45 -1.92 7.44 -2.78
N LEU A 46 -2.78 8.14 -2.02
CA LEU A 46 -3.44 7.59 -0.83
C LEU A 46 -4.41 6.45 -1.17
N VAL A 47 -5.16 6.55 -2.26
CA VAL A 47 -6.06 5.49 -2.72
C VAL A 47 -5.28 4.26 -3.18
N LEU A 48 -4.20 4.43 -3.95
CA LEU A 48 -3.32 3.32 -4.33
C LEU A 48 -2.76 2.62 -3.10
N MET A 49 -2.34 3.41 -2.12
CA MET A 49 -1.76 2.90 -0.88
C MET A 49 -2.81 2.17 -0.03
N PHE A 50 -4.06 2.66 -0.01
CA PHE A 50 -5.20 1.97 0.60
C PHE A 50 -5.48 0.64 -0.09
N VAL A 51 -5.65 0.65 -1.42
CA VAL A 51 -5.88 -0.57 -2.23
C VAL A 51 -4.75 -1.58 -2.05
N HIS A 52 -3.50 -1.12 -2.00
CA HIS A 52 -2.33 -1.97 -1.78
C HIS A 52 -2.45 -2.78 -0.49
N VAL A 53 -2.90 -2.16 0.62
CA VAL A 53 -3.10 -2.86 1.89
C VAL A 53 -4.12 -3.99 1.76
N PHE A 54 -5.27 -3.75 1.13
CA PHE A 54 -6.31 -4.77 0.95
C PHE A 54 -5.89 -5.89 0.00
N VAL A 55 -5.33 -5.53 -1.16
CA VAL A 55 -4.87 -6.49 -2.17
C VAL A 55 -3.81 -7.40 -1.56
N PHE A 56 -2.80 -6.84 -0.89
CA PHE A 56 -1.75 -7.66 -0.29
C PHE A 56 -2.25 -8.49 0.87
N LEU A 57 -3.19 -8.00 1.69
CA LEU A 57 -3.78 -8.81 2.76
C LEU A 57 -4.47 -10.07 2.20
N ILE A 58 -5.17 -9.96 1.07
CA ILE A 58 -5.79 -11.10 0.39
C ILE A 58 -4.72 -12.01 -0.25
N VAL A 59 -3.75 -11.42 -0.97
CA VAL A 59 -2.69 -12.16 -1.66
C VAL A 59 -1.85 -12.97 -0.66
N TYR A 60 -1.48 -12.39 0.48
CA TYR A 60 -0.72 -13.07 1.52
C TYR A 60 -1.48 -14.20 2.21
N ASP A 61 -2.81 -14.13 2.30
CA ASP A 61 -3.60 -15.23 2.86
C ASP A 61 -3.90 -16.32 1.82
N LEU A 62 -4.08 -15.95 0.54
CA LEU A 62 -4.54 -16.87 -0.49
C LEU A 62 -3.40 -17.57 -1.24
N VAL A 63 -2.31 -16.86 -1.54
CA VAL A 63 -1.21 -17.39 -2.36
C VAL A 63 -0.43 -18.50 -1.64
N PRO A 64 0.05 -18.33 -0.40
CA PRO A 64 0.80 -19.38 0.28
C PRO A 64 0.09 -20.73 0.38
N PRO A 65 -1.18 -20.84 0.82
CA PRO A 65 -1.83 -22.13 0.93
C PRO A 65 -2.08 -22.81 -0.42
N ILE A 66 -2.30 -22.07 -1.51
CA ILE A 66 -2.48 -22.67 -2.85
C ILE A 66 -1.17 -23.29 -3.33
N PHE A 67 -0.06 -22.55 -3.25
CA PHE A 67 1.24 -23.04 -3.70
C PHE A 67 1.81 -24.12 -2.77
N LEU A 68 1.67 -23.98 -1.46
CA LEU A 68 2.20 -24.96 -0.50
C LEU A 68 1.45 -26.30 -0.58
N ARG A 69 0.13 -26.31 -0.81
CA ARG A 69 -0.64 -27.55 -0.99
C ARG A 69 -0.17 -28.36 -2.21
N GLY A 70 0.19 -27.70 -3.31
CA GLY A 70 0.72 -28.38 -4.50
C GLY A 70 2.11 -29.00 -4.28
N ILE A 71 2.90 -28.43 -3.37
CA ILE A 71 4.29 -28.85 -3.11
C ILE A 71 4.36 -29.92 -2.02
N SER A 72 3.54 -29.81 -0.97
CA SER A 72 3.42 -30.83 0.08
C SER A 72 2.94 -32.19 -0.44
N ALA A 73 2.24 -32.22 -1.59
CA ALA A 73 1.86 -33.48 -2.25
C ALA A 73 3.04 -34.19 -2.96
N THR A 74 4.13 -33.48 -3.22
CA THR A 74 5.22 -33.94 -4.10
C THR A 74 6.56 -34.10 -3.39
N THR A 75 6.73 -33.51 -2.20
CA THR A 75 8.02 -33.50 -1.47
C THR A 75 7.87 -34.05 -0.05
N THR A 76 8.57 -35.15 0.24
CA THR A 76 8.62 -35.81 1.56
C THR A 76 9.66 -35.21 2.51
N GLU A 77 10.52 -34.31 2.03
CA GLU A 77 11.58 -33.70 2.83
C GLU A 77 11.14 -32.37 3.48
N PHE A 78 11.11 -32.36 4.81
CA PHE A 78 10.73 -31.20 5.62
C PHE A 78 11.60 -29.95 5.36
N GLU A 79 12.91 -30.12 5.16
CA GLU A 79 13.82 -28.97 4.91
C GLU A 79 13.51 -28.25 3.59
N THR A 80 13.14 -28.99 2.56
CA THR A 80 12.85 -28.44 1.23
C THR A 80 11.56 -27.62 1.25
N ALA A 81 10.54 -28.10 1.95
CA ALA A 81 9.26 -27.38 2.11
C ALA A 81 9.43 -26.05 2.87
N GLU A 82 10.29 -26.00 3.88
CA GLU A 82 10.53 -24.78 4.66
C GLU A 82 11.31 -23.72 3.86
N ARG A 83 12.31 -24.13 3.08
CA ARG A 83 13.03 -23.23 2.16
C ARG A 83 12.09 -22.61 1.13
N ILE A 84 11.21 -23.42 0.53
CA ILE A 84 10.23 -22.94 -0.45
C ILE A 84 9.27 -21.95 0.18
N ARG A 85 8.73 -22.27 1.37
CA ARG A 85 7.86 -21.36 2.11
C ARG A 85 8.54 -20.02 2.35
N ARG A 86 9.78 -20.03 2.87
CA ARG A 86 10.56 -18.80 3.11
C ARG A 86 10.79 -18.01 1.83
N ASN A 87 11.19 -18.66 0.74
CA ASN A 87 11.44 -18.00 -0.55
C ASN A 87 10.15 -17.40 -1.13
N LEU A 88 9.00 -18.06 -0.98
CA LEU A 88 7.71 -17.54 -1.40
C LEU A 88 7.36 -16.25 -0.64
N PHE A 89 7.46 -16.26 0.70
CA PHE A 89 7.19 -15.08 1.52
C PHE A 89 8.18 -13.95 1.24
N LEU A 90 9.46 -14.24 1.02
CA LEU A 90 10.46 -13.24 0.61
C LEU A 90 10.12 -12.61 -0.74
N THR A 91 9.70 -13.42 -1.72
CA THR A 91 9.36 -12.94 -3.06
C THR A 91 8.10 -12.08 -3.03
N LEU A 92 7.06 -12.53 -2.31
CA LEU A 92 5.85 -11.74 -2.06
C LEU A 92 6.19 -10.43 -1.33
N GLY A 93 7.11 -10.48 -0.36
CA GLY A 93 7.63 -9.32 0.37
C GLY A 93 8.30 -8.31 -0.55
N LEU A 94 9.18 -8.79 -1.42
CA LEU A 94 9.89 -7.96 -2.37
C LEU A 94 8.94 -7.26 -3.35
N ILE A 95 7.99 -8.02 -3.92
CA ILE A 95 6.97 -7.49 -4.83
C ILE A 95 6.08 -6.47 -4.11
N SER A 96 5.67 -6.77 -2.87
CA SER A 96 4.86 -5.86 -2.06
C SER A 96 5.57 -4.53 -1.80
N ASN A 97 6.84 -4.57 -1.38
CA ASN A 97 7.61 -3.36 -1.11
C ASN A 97 7.89 -2.56 -2.39
N ALA A 98 8.15 -3.24 -3.51
CA ALA A 98 8.33 -2.58 -4.81
C ALA A 98 7.06 -1.85 -5.25
N LEU A 99 5.89 -2.48 -5.10
CA LEU A 99 4.61 -1.85 -5.43
C LEU A 99 4.24 -0.72 -4.46
N LEU A 100 4.60 -0.84 -3.18
CA LEU A 100 4.43 0.20 -2.17
C LEU A 100 5.24 1.48 -2.50
N ALA A 101 6.38 1.34 -3.20
CA ALA A 101 7.19 2.49 -3.59
C ALA A 101 6.47 3.42 -4.59
N VAL A 102 5.53 2.89 -5.38
CA VAL A 102 4.78 3.66 -6.40
C VAL A 102 3.91 4.77 -5.77
N PRO A 103 3.00 4.49 -4.82
CA PRO A 103 2.23 5.55 -4.17
C PRO A 103 3.13 6.53 -3.39
N PHE A 104 4.23 6.08 -2.80
CA PHE A 104 5.19 6.99 -2.15
C PHE A 104 5.84 7.95 -3.15
N ALA A 105 6.27 7.46 -4.32
CA ALA A 105 6.81 8.30 -5.38
C ALA A 105 5.79 9.34 -5.87
N LEU A 106 4.51 8.95 -6.00
CA LEU A 106 3.41 9.86 -6.36
C LEU A 106 3.20 10.95 -5.30
N LEU A 107 3.18 10.58 -4.01
CA LEU A 107 3.04 11.54 -2.91
C LEU A 107 4.23 12.52 -2.88
N LEU A 108 5.44 12.01 -3.08
CA LEU A 108 6.66 12.82 -3.10
C LEU A 108 6.66 13.79 -4.30
N ALA A 109 6.26 13.32 -5.49
CA ALA A 109 6.07 14.17 -6.67
C ALA A 109 5.02 15.27 -6.42
N ALA A 110 3.90 14.95 -5.74
CA ALA A 110 2.87 15.91 -5.41
C ALA A 110 3.40 17.04 -4.49
N VAL A 111 4.27 16.70 -3.52
CA VAL A 111 4.92 17.70 -2.65
C VAL A 111 5.79 18.67 -3.46
N PHE A 112 6.60 18.17 -4.40
CA PHE A 112 7.44 19.03 -5.23
C PHE A 112 6.63 19.94 -6.18
N MET A 113 5.53 19.43 -6.74
CA MET A 113 4.61 20.26 -7.53
C MET A 113 3.95 21.36 -6.69
N GLY A 114 3.59 21.06 -5.44
CA GLY A 114 3.10 22.07 -4.50
C GLY A 114 4.11 23.18 -4.27
N ARG A 115 5.39 22.83 -4.03
CA ARG A 115 6.46 23.81 -3.80
C ARG A 115 6.71 24.70 -5.01
N LYS A 116 6.76 24.14 -6.22
CA LYS A 116 6.98 24.91 -7.46
C LYS A 116 5.90 25.98 -7.66
N ARG A 117 4.63 25.61 -7.47
CA ARG A 117 3.50 26.54 -7.63
C ARG A 117 3.51 27.68 -6.61
N SER A 118 3.92 27.41 -5.38
CA SER A 118 4.08 28.44 -4.35
C SER A 118 5.22 29.42 -4.67
N ALA A 119 6.31 28.95 -5.28
CA ALA A 119 7.41 29.81 -5.71
C ALA A 119 7.02 30.72 -6.89
N GLU A 120 6.32 30.18 -7.89
CA GLU A 120 5.82 30.96 -9.04
C GLU A 120 4.81 32.04 -8.60
N ALA A 121 3.93 31.72 -7.65
CA ALA A 121 2.97 32.68 -7.11
C ALA A 121 3.64 33.83 -6.33
N ALA A 122 4.81 33.60 -5.73
CA ALA A 122 5.59 34.63 -5.04
C ALA A 122 6.36 35.55 -6.01
N GLN A 123 6.73 35.06 -7.20
CA GLN A 123 7.44 35.84 -8.21
C GLN A 123 6.50 36.68 -9.11
N GLY A 124 5.24 36.26 -9.30
CA GLY A 124 4.24 37.04 -10.04
C GLY A 124 3.65 38.23 -9.28
N GLN A 125 4.11 38.50 -8.06
CA GLN A 125 3.67 39.63 -7.21
C GLN A 125 4.74 40.72 -7.06
N SER A 126 5.90 40.59 -7.73
CA SER A 126 6.93 41.63 -7.87
C SER A 126 6.84 42.29 -9.23
#